data_AF-A0AAJ8M0Y3-F1
#
_entry.id   AF-A0AAJ8M0Y3-F1
#
_cell.length_a   1.000
_cell.length_b   1.000
_cell.length_c   1.000
_cell.angle_alpha   90.00
_cell.angle_beta   90.00
_cell.angle_gamma   90.00
#
_symmetry.space_group_name_H-M   'P 1'
#
loop_
_entity.id
_entity.type
_entity.pdbx_description
1 polymer ?
#
loop_
_entity_poly.entity_id
_entity_poly.type
_entity_poly.pdbx_seq_one_letter_code
_entity_poly.pdbx_strand_id
1 'polypeptide(L)'
;MAGSLKTDLDKKRVERQKGQDKESGKFSSIQLYLILYNTLSALLWGHLLILTLWFMVTPRVVAIDQRSFVSKLIPRFLQHSHSQYLARAIHHLEGSYDFHGLGWWTKWTQTLAVLEVVHAGLGWVRSPVGTVAAQVASRIWTVWGVVEAVPHITHRSPLFTTMLFAWSLTEVIRYTFYTLSLLSVSSPALNYLRYTTFIPLYPLGAGSEAFLSFSTLPPISPLVGKAVGKAIGALPRNVREFIIKSKAGREILWWVAKGSMSLNQWGVLEAMRAGLFIIWWPGRFILRRDETDAPSIVYPLYPYVEAKKKAFPKEPRQDCERVRQGAVDRLPALGSRQTPESPTLPLLRTILTVMQL
;
A
#
# COMPACT_ATOMS: atom_id res chain seq x y z
N MET A 1 -0.24 -57.62 25.17
CA MET A 1 0.87 -56.64 25.35
C MET A 1 0.71 -55.35 24.53
N ALA A 2 0.19 -55.38 23.30
CA ALA A 2 0.07 -54.16 22.47
C ALA A 2 -0.89 -53.07 22.99
N GLY A 3 -1.94 -53.43 23.74
CA GLY A 3 -2.91 -52.46 24.29
C GLY A 3 -2.35 -51.54 25.37
N SER A 4 -1.55 -52.09 26.31
CA SER A 4 -0.93 -51.34 27.41
C SER A 4 0.04 -50.25 26.92
N LEU A 5 0.82 -50.58 25.88
CA LEU A 5 1.82 -49.71 25.28
C LEU A 5 1.20 -48.46 24.61
N LYS A 6 -0.02 -48.60 24.04
CA LYS A 6 -0.74 -47.49 23.40
C LYS A 6 -1.28 -46.50 24.43
N THR A 7 -1.85 -47.01 25.53
CA THR A 7 -2.30 -46.19 26.66
C THR A 7 -1.18 -45.38 27.31
N ASP A 8 0.01 -45.98 27.46
CA ASP A 8 1.17 -45.26 28.02
C ASP A 8 1.71 -44.17 27.09
N LEU A 9 1.67 -44.39 25.77
CA LEU A 9 2.06 -43.39 24.78
C LEU A 9 1.07 -42.22 24.71
N ASP A 10 -0.23 -42.50 24.82
CA ASP A 10 -1.27 -41.47 24.83
C ASP A 10 -1.23 -40.67 26.14
N LYS A 11 -1.00 -41.33 27.29
CA LYS A 11 -0.77 -40.65 28.57
C LYS A 11 0.45 -39.73 28.53
N LYS A 12 1.56 -40.19 27.95
CA LYS A 12 2.76 -39.36 27.70
C LYS A 12 2.53 -38.24 26.67
N ARG A 13 1.56 -38.36 25.76
CA ARG A 13 1.17 -37.26 24.87
C ARG A 13 0.34 -36.20 25.60
N VAL A 14 -0.61 -36.64 26.42
CA VAL A 14 -1.46 -35.75 27.23
C VAL A 14 -0.63 -35.01 28.28
N GLU A 15 0.35 -35.67 28.91
CA GLU A 15 1.28 -35.02 29.85
C GLU A 15 2.20 -34.02 29.16
N ARG A 16 2.69 -34.34 27.95
CA ARG A 16 3.44 -33.39 27.12
C ARG A 16 2.59 -32.18 26.69
N GLN A 17 1.32 -32.41 26.33
CA GLN A 17 0.37 -31.33 26.02
C GLN A 17 0.08 -30.47 27.24
N LYS A 18 -0.19 -31.07 28.41
CA LYS A 18 -0.38 -30.32 29.67
C LYS A 18 0.86 -29.52 30.09
N GLY A 19 2.06 -30.03 29.81
CA GLY A 19 3.32 -29.29 30.00
C GLY A 19 3.45 -28.11 29.05
N GLN A 20 3.16 -28.31 27.77
CA GLN A 20 3.17 -27.27 26.74
C GLN A 20 2.10 -26.19 26.96
N ASP A 21 0.91 -26.57 27.42
CA ASP A 21 -0.18 -25.63 27.74
C ASP A 21 0.11 -24.82 29.03
N LYS A 22 0.96 -25.34 29.93
CA LYS A 22 1.44 -24.61 31.11
C LYS A 22 2.56 -23.63 30.78
N GLU A 23 3.41 -23.92 29.79
CA GLU A 23 4.42 -22.99 29.28
C GLU A 23 3.85 -21.93 28.33
N SER A 24 2.78 -22.24 27.59
CA SER A 24 2.14 -21.32 26.63
C SER A 24 1.47 -20.10 27.28
N GLY A 25 1.24 -20.12 28.60
CA GLY A 25 0.63 -19.03 29.35
C GLY A 25 1.59 -17.89 29.75
N LYS A 26 2.91 -18.03 29.54
CA LYS A 26 3.89 -16.97 29.84
C LYS A 26 4.32 -16.29 28.54
N PHE A 27 3.84 -15.06 28.33
CA PHE A 27 4.32 -14.22 27.22
C PHE A 27 5.84 -14.05 27.31
N SER A 28 6.55 -14.36 26.22
CA SER A 28 7.96 -13.98 26.08
C SER A 28 8.09 -12.46 26.18
N SER A 29 9.13 -11.95 26.84
CA SER A 29 9.36 -10.50 26.98
C SER A 29 9.38 -9.79 25.62
N ILE A 30 9.90 -10.45 24.58
CA ILE A 30 9.89 -9.94 23.20
C ILE A 30 8.47 -9.89 22.64
N GLN A 31 7.67 -10.95 22.86
CA GLN A 31 6.28 -11.00 22.41
C GLN A 31 5.44 -9.91 23.09
N LEU A 32 5.63 -9.70 24.40
CA LEU A 32 4.96 -8.64 25.14
C LEU A 32 5.35 -7.26 24.59
N TYR A 33 6.64 -7.03 24.36
CA TYR A 33 7.12 -5.79 23.73
C TYR A 33 6.50 -5.57 22.35
N LEU A 34 6.45 -6.59 21.48
CA LEU A 34 5.85 -6.48 20.15
C LEU A 34 4.34 -6.21 20.21
N ILE A 35 3.64 -6.81 21.18
CA ILE A 35 2.21 -6.52 21.43
C ILE A 35 2.03 -5.05 21.81
N LEU A 36 2.86 -4.54 22.73
CA LEU A 36 2.80 -3.14 23.15
C LEU A 36 3.13 -2.19 22.01
N TYR A 37 4.19 -2.46 21.24
CA TYR A 37 4.58 -1.68 20.07
C TYR A 37 3.45 -1.62 19.04
N ASN A 38 2.91 -2.77 18.62
CA ASN A 38 1.82 -2.81 17.63
C ASN A 38 0.55 -2.13 18.15
N THR A 39 0.21 -2.32 19.43
CA THR A 39 -0.96 -1.66 20.03
C THR A 39 -0.78 -0.15 20.07
N LEU A 40 0.40 0.34 20.48
CA LEU A 40 0.71 1.76 20.48
C LEU A 40 0.66 2.33 19.06
N SER A 41 1.25 1.65 18.08
CA SER A 41 1.18 2.06 16.67
C SER A 41 -0.25 2.10 16.16
N ALA A 42 -1.09 1.10 16.48
CA ALA A 42 -2.50 1.09 16.13
C ALA A 42 -3.25 2.30 16.74
N LEU A 43 -2.96 2.66 17.99
CA LEU A 43 -3.56 3.81 18.66
C LEU A 43 -3.10 5.14 18.06
N LEU A 44 -1.81 5.28 17.73
CA LEU A 44 -1.28 6.49 17.10
C LEU A 44 -1.88 6.71 15.70
N TRP A 45 -1.91 5.66 14.89
CA TRP A 45 -2.56 5.73 13.57
C TRP A 45 -4.08 5.89 13.68
N GLY A 46 -4.70 5.32 14.71
CA GLY A 46 -6.13 5.51 15.02
C GLY A 46 -6.43 6.96 15.39
N HIS A 47 -5.58 7.59 16.20
CA HIS A 47 -5.67 9.00 16.52
C HIS A 47 -5.55 9.87 15.25
N LEU A 48 -4.56 9.61 14.39
CA LEU A 48 -4.41 10.28 13.10
C LEU A 48 -5.64 10.11 12.20
N LEU A 49 -6.21 8.90 12.13
CA LEU A 49 -7.42 8.63 11.35
C LEU A 49 -8.60 9.44 11.88
N ILE A 50 -8.79 9.49 13.19
CA ILE A 50 -9.86 10.27 13.83
C ILE A 50 -9.69 11.75 13.53
N LEU A 51 -8.48 12.30 13.70
CA LEU A 51 -8.22 13.72 13.39
C LEU A 51 -8.43 14.03 11.91
N THR A 52 -8.02 13.13 11.01
CA THR A 52 -8.21 13.29 9.56
C THR A 52 -9.69 13.27 9.20
N LEU A 53 -10.47 12.32 9.76
CA LEU A 53 -11.91 12.25 9.56
C LEU A 53 -12.62 13.48 10.14
N TRP A 54 -12.22 13.92 11.33
CA TRP A 54 -12.74 15.14 11.94
C TRP A 54 -12.45 16.35 11.06
N PHE A 55 -11.23 16.46 10.53
CA PHE A 55 -10.89 17.50 9.58
C PHE A 55 -11.79 17.47 8.34
N MET A 56 -12.07 16.29 7.78
CA MET A 56 -12.93 16.13 6.60
C MET A 56 -14.40 16.48 6.88
N VAL A 57 -14.91 16.19 8.07
CA VAL A 57 -16.32 16.44 8.44
C VAL A 57 -16.55 17.87 8.92
N THR A 58 -15.55 18.53 9.50
CA THR A 58 -15.68 19.89 10.03
C THR A 58 -16.04 20.87 8.92
N PRO A 59 -17.21 21.53 8.94
CA PRO A 59 -17.59 22.47 7.89
C PRO A 59 -16.68 23.70 7.94
N ARG A 60 -16.06 24.03 6.80
CA ARG A 60 -15.21 25.21 6.63
C ARG A 60 -15.71 26.02 5.44
N VAL A 61 -15.78 27.34 5.61
CA VAL A 61 -16.07 28.26 4.50
C VAL A 61 -14.77 28.42 3.71
N VAL A 62 -14.61 27.63 2.65
CA VAL A 62 -13.45 27.77 1.77
C VAL A 62 -13.77 28.79 0.69
N ALA A 63 -13.11 29.95 0.74
CA ALA A 63 -13.12 30.87 -0.38
C ALA A 63 -12.44 30.17 -1.57
N ILE A 64 -13.15 30.02 -2.70
CA ILE A 64 -12.59 29.40 -3.90
C ILE A 64 -11.54 30.36 -4.48
N ASP A 65 -10.26 30.16 -4.12
CA ASP A 65 -9.17 30.82 -4.82
C ASP A 65 -8.96 30.13 -6.18
N GLN A 66 -9.22 30.84 -7.27
CA GLN A 66 -9.03 30.37 -8.65
C GLN A 66 -7.56 29.99 -8.96
N ARG A 67 -6.61 30.37 -8.11
CA ARG A 67 -5.18 30.07 -8.27
C ARG A 67 -4.75 28.70 -7.72
N SER A 68 -5.66 27.91 -7.15
CA SER A 68 -5.32 26.62 -6.55
C SER A 68 -4.64 25.65 -7.50
N PHE A 69 -3.69 24.89 -6.98
CA PHE A 69 -2.93 23.88 -7.73
C PHE A 69 -3.85 22.84 -8.40
N VAL A 70 -4.98 22.54 -7.78
CA VAL A 70 -6.00 21.60 -8.28
C VAL A 70 -6.60 22.07 -9.61
N SER A 71 -6.80 23.38 -9.80
CA SER A 71 -7.30 23.94 -11.06
C SER A 71 -6.30 23.77 -12.22
N LYS A 72 -5.02 23.52 -11.91
CA LYS A 72 -3.98 23.17 -12.90
C LYS A 72 -3.92 21.67 -13.19
N LEU A 73 -4.33 20.82 -12.25
CA LEU A 73 -4.33 19.36 -12.40
C LEU A 73 -5.59 18.83 -13.10
N ILE A 74 -6.74 19.52 -12.95
CA ILE A 74 -8.01 19.14 -13.59
C ILE A 74 -8.05 19.71 -15.02
N PRO A 75 -8.17 18.87 -16.06
CA PRO A 75 -8.30 19.32 -17.44
C PRO A 75 -9.48 20.29 -17.63
N ARG A 76 -9.26 21.36 -18.40
CA ARG A 76 -10.28 22.40 -18.66
C ARG A 76 -11.62 21.87 -19.21
N PHE A 77 -11.63 20.70 -19.84
CA PHE A 77 -12.86 20.08 -20.37
C PHE A 77 -13.74 19.47 -19.26
N LEU A 78 -13.18 19.10 -18.11
CA LEU A 78 -13.93 18.63 -16.94
C LEU A 78 -14.49 19.80 -16.10
N GLN A 79 -14.20 21.06 -16.45
CA GLN A 79 -14.66 22.24 -15.71
C GLN A 79 -16.12 22.63 -15.96
N HIS A 80 -16.80 22.07 -16.96
CA HIS A 80 -18.19 22.41 -17.28
C HIS A 80 -19.18 21.66 -16.35
N SER A 81 -19.83 22.41 -15.45
CA SER A 81 -20.99 22.07 -14.60
C SER A 81 -20.84 21.07 -13.43
N HIS A 82 -20.30 19.86 -13.59
CA HIS A 82 -20.11 18.93 -12.44
C HIS A 82 -18.85 19.23 -11.59
N SER A 83 -18.02 20.16 -12.07
CA SER A 83 -16.70 20.48 -11.52
C SER A 83 -16.73 21.28 -10.23
N GLN A 84 -17.80 22.04 -9.96
CA GLN A 84 -17.81 23.00 -8.85
C GLN A 84 -17.93 22.31 -7.49
N TYR A 85 -18.74 21.24 -7.40
CA TYR A 85 -18.85 20.43 -6.18
C TYR A 85 -17.56 19.65 -5.91
N LEU A 86 -16.99 19.03 -6.94
CA LEU A 86 -15.71 18.33 -6.83
C LEU A 86 -14.58 19.29 -6.45
N ALA A 87 -14.51 20.47 -7.08
CA ALA A 87 -13.55 21.49 -6.74
C ALA A 87 -13.72 21.94 -5.28
N ARG A 88 -14.95 22.24 -4.83
CA ARG A 88 -15.22 22.57 -3.42
C ARG A 88 -14.81 21.44 -2.48
N ALA A 89 -15.11 20.19 -2.82
CA ALA A 89 -14.73 19.03 -2.02
C ALA A 89 -13.21 18.88 -1.92
N ILE A 90 -12.47 19.09 -3.02
CA ILE A 90 -11.00 19.03 -3.00
C ILE A 90 -10.42 20.21 -2.20
N HIS A 91 -10.95 21.42 -2.41
CA HIS A 91 -10.55 22.61 -1.66
C HIS A 91 -10.83 22.48 -0.16
N HIS A 92 -11.88 21.76 0.22
CA HIS A 92 -12.18 21.45 1.61
C HIS A 92 -11.10 20.59 2.28
N LEU A 93 -10.36 19.81 1.48
CA LEU A 93 -9.27 18.97 1.96
C LEU A 93 -7.95 19.74 2.10
N GLU A 94 -7.86 21.00 1.70
CA GLU A 94 -6.65 21.82 1.80
C GLU A 94 -6.38 22.25 3.25
N GLY A 95 -5.12 22.19 3.69
CA GLY A 95 -4.70 22.71 4.99
C GLY A 95 -4.89 21.76 6.19
N SER A 96 -5.03 20.45 5.96
CA SER A 96 -5.17 19.49 7.08
C SER A 96 -3.91 19.36 7.94
N TYR A 97 -2.73 19.69 7.40
CA TYR A 97 -1.46 19.52 8.11
C TYR A 97 -1.45 20.29 9.45
N ASP A 98 -1.95 21.53 9.46
CA ASP A 98 -1.94 22.39 10.66
C ASP A 98 -3.11 22.09 11.61
N PHE A 99 -4.08 21.26 11.21
CA PHE A 99 -5.26 20.95 12.01
C PHE A 99 -4.91 20.11 13.24
N HIS A 100 -5.05 20.67 14.44
CA HIS A 100 -4.75 19.98 15.72
C HIS A 100 -3.38 19.27 15.76
N GLY A 101 -2.38 19.82 15.06
CA GLY A 101 -1.05 19.24 14.98
C GLY A 101 -0.97 17.93 14.19
N LEU A 102 -1.89 17.69 13.24
CA LEU A 102 -1.92 16.48 12.41
C LEU A 102 -0.57 16.18 11.74
N GLY A 103 0.12 17.21 11.23
CA GLY A 103 1.47 17.09 10.68
C GLY A 103 2.52 16.65 11.70
N TRP A 104 2.45 17.19 12.92
CA TRP A 104 3.34 16.79 14.03
C TRP A 104 3.14 15.32 14.40
N TRP A 105 1.89 14.90 14.58
CA TRP A 105 1.56 13.50 14.87
C TRP A 105 2.00 12.57 13.75
N THR A 106 1.83 12.97 12.48
CA THR A 106 2.24 12.19 11.31
C THR A 106 3.76 11.98 11.30
N LYS A 107 4.54 13.03 11.54
CA LYS A 107 6.01 12.97 11.61
C LYS A 107 6.51 11.91 12.57
N TRP A 108 6.08 11.98 13.82
CA TRP A 108 6.63 11.12 14.86
C TRP A 108 6.06 9.71 14.77
N THR A 109 4.78 9.56 14.45
CA THR A 109 4.17 8.24 14.23
C THR A 109 4.87 7.50 13.08
N GLN A 110 5.16 8.18 11.97
CA GLN A 110 5.86 7.57 10.85
C GLN A 110 7.34 7.28 11.18
N THR A 111 7.99 8.11 11.98
CA THR A 111 9.38 7.91 12.42
C THR A 111 9.53 6.68 13.32
N LEU A 112 8.53 6.37 14.14
CA LEU A 112 8.51 5.14 14.95
C LEU A 112 8.60 3.86 14.11
N ALA A 113 8.13 3.89 12.86
CA ALA A 113 8.21 2.73 11.95
C ALA A 113 9.65 2.30 11.63
N VAL A 114 10.67 3.13 11.92
CA VAL A 114 12.09 2.72 11.83
C VAL A 114 12.37 1.52 12.75
N LEU A 115 11.65 1.39 13.87
CA LEU A 115 11.77 0.23 14.74
C LEU A 115 11.36 -1.07 14.06
N GLU A 116 10.48 -1.05 13.05
CA GLU A 116 10.11 -2.26 12.29
C GLU A 116 11.32 -2.84 11.55
N VAL A 117 12.19 -1.97 11.02
CA VAL A 117 13.44 -2.38 10.37
C VAL A 117 14.38 -3.03 11.39
N VAL A 118 14.42 -2.50 12.61
CA VAL A 118 15.21 -3.06 13.72
C VAL A 118 14.64 -4.43 14.13
N HIS A 119 13.32 -4.56 14.27
CA HIS A 119 12.67 -5.83 14.63
C HIS A 119 12.93 -6.92 13.58
N ALA A 120 12.88 -6.57 12.30
CA ALA A 120 13.23 -7.48 11.21
C ALA A 120 14.73 -7.82 11.22
N GLY A 121 15.61 -6.82 11.40
CA GLY A 121 17.06 -6.99 11.44
C GLY A 121 17.55 -7.86 12.61
N LEU A 122 16.89 -7.79 13.76
CA LEU A 122 17.15 -8.63 14.92
C LEU A 122 16.49 -10.01 14.83
N GLY A 123 15.70 -10.28 13.79
CA GLY A 123 14.98 -11.54 13.61
C GLY A 123 13.81 -11.75 14.60
N TRP A 124 13.35 -10.69 15.27
CA TRP A 124 12.18 -10.75 16.16
C TRP A 124 10.88 -10.96 15.38
N VAL A 125 10.86 -10.49 14.14
CA VAL A 125 9.77 -10.68 13.18
C VAL A 125 10.33 -11.36 11.93
N ARG A 126 9.61 -12.33 11.40
CA ARG A 126 9.98 -13.04 10.16
C ARG A 126 9.62 -12.19 8.95
N SER A 127 10.49 -11.25 8.58
CA SER A 127 10.29 -10.42 7.39
C SER A 127 11.63 -10.15 6.69
N PRO A 128 11.65 -10.08 5.35
CA PRO A 128 12.86 -9.70 4.62
C PRO A 128 13.27 -8.26 5.00
N VAL A 129 14.45 -8.11 5.62
CA VAL A 129 14.91 -6.82 6.15
C VAL A 129 15.00 -5.76 5.05
N GLY A 130 15.50 -6.13 3.86
CA GLY A 130 15.62 -5.21 2.72
C GLY A 130 14.27 -4.63 2.30
N THR A 131 13.23 -5.46 2.24
CA THR A 131 11.87 -5.03 1.88
C THR A 131 11.28 -4.11 2.94
N VAL A 132 11.37 -4.48 4.22
CA VAL A 132 10.87 -3.64 5.33
C VAL A 132 11.60 -2.30 5.36
N ALA A 133 12.92 -2.31 5.20
CA ALA A 133 13.73 -1.09 5.13
C ALA A 133 13.31 -0.20 3.95
N ALA A 134 13.13 -0.77 2.76
CA ALA A 134 12.68 -0.06 1.57
C ALA A 134 11.30 0.59 1.77
N GLN A 135 10.35 -0.16 2.33
CA GLN A 135 8.99 0.32 2.60
C GLN A 135 8.97 1.45 3.64
N VAL A 136 9.70 1.29 4.76
CA VAL A 136 9.77 2.30 5.82
C VAL A 136 10.52 3.53 5.33
N ALA A 137 11.68 3.37 4.69
CA ALA A 137 12.49 4.47 4.16
C ALA A 137 11.70 5.33 3.17
N SER A 138 10.86 4.71 2.33
CA SER A 138 9.95 5.44 1.45
C SER A 138 9.04 6.40 2.17
N ARG A 139 8.35 5.93 3.21
CA ARG A 139 7.37 6.75 3.91
C ARG A 139 8.07 7.82 4.76
N ILE A 140 9.22 7.50 5.33
CA ILE A 140 10.11 8.47 5.99
C ILE A 140 10.53 9.56 5.00
N TRP A 141 10.94 9.19 3.79
CA TRP A 141 11.31 10.15 2.75
C TRP A 141 10.12 11.04 2.36
N THR A 142 8.93 10.47 2.19
CA THR A 142 7.74 11.27 1.88
C THR A 142 7.43 12.27 2.98
N VAL A 143 7.51 11.88 4.25
CA VAL A 143 7.24 12.82 5.35
C VAL A 143 8.34 13.87 5.47
N TRP A 144 9.60 13.45 5.65
CA TRP A 144 10.70 14.37 5.92
C TRP A 144 11.26 15.04 4.67
N GLY A 145 11.47 14.26 3.61
CA GLY A 145 12.07 14.71 2.36
C GLY A 145 11.11 15.39 1.39
N VAL A 146 9.78 15.23 1.55
CA VAL A 146 8.79 15.88 0.68
C VAL A 146 7.90 16.84 1.47
N VAL A 147 7.15 16.35 2.47
CA VAL A 147 6.19 17.17 3.21
C VAL A 147 6.89 18.29 3.97
N GLU A 148 7.86 17.97 4.82
CA GLU A 148 8.58 18.97 5.63
C GLU A 148 9.57 19.81 4.83
N ALA A 149 10.08 19.29 3.71
CA ALA A 149 11.06 20.00 2.88
C ALA A 149 10.45 21.22 2.18
N VAL A 150 9.16 21.17 1.83
CA VAL A 150 8.47 22.23 1.07
C VAL A 150 7.11 22.57 1.70
N PRO A 151 7.10 23.09 2.95
CA PRO A 151 5.89 23.20 3.77
C PRO A 151 4.85 24.15 3.13
N HIS A 152 5.33 25.18 2.41
CA HIS A 152 4.47 26.16 1.77
C HIS A 152 3.57 25.59 0.67
N ILE A 153 3.95 24.45 0.06
CA ILE A 153 3.16 23.72 -0.94
C ILE A 153 2.41 22.57 -0.29
N THR A 154 3.10 21.75 0.50
CA THR A 154 2.59 20.46 0.97
C THR A 154 1.56 20.59 2.09
N HIS A 155 1.75 21.50 3.04
CA HIS A 155 0.86 21.65 4.20
C HIS A 155 -0.55 22.11 3.80
N ARG A 156 -0.64 22.88 2.70
CA ARG A 156 -1.89 23.36 2.12
C ARG A 156 -2.45 22.43 1.03
N SER A 157 -1.75 21.35 0.69
CA SER A 157 -2.16 20.47 -0.40
C SER A 157 -3.28 19.52 0.05
N PRO A 158 -4.33 19.33 -0.75
CA PRO A 158 -5.39 18.36 -0.44
C PRO A 158 -4.91 16.91 -0.60
N LEU A 159 -3.78 16.73 -1.29
CA LEU A 159 -3.12 15.44 -1.47
C LEU A 159 -2.54 14.91 -0.15
N PHE A 160 -2.11 15.79 0.76
CA PHE A 160 -1.65 15.38 2.08
C PHE A 160 -2.79 14.72 2.88
N THR A 161 -3.99 15.30 2.86
CA THR A 161 -5.18 14.77 3.55
C THR A 161 -5.59 13.40 3.04
N THR A 162 -5.68 13.25 1.72
CA THR A 162 -6.07 11.98 1.09
C THR A 162 -5.01 10.90 1.32
N MET A 163 -3.72 11.24 1.18
CA MET A 163 -2.60 10.35 1.51
C MET A 163 -2.71 9.88 2.98
N LEU A 164 -2.87 10.80 3.92
CA LEU A 164 -2.91 10.49 5.35
C LEU A 164 -4.15 9.67 5.73
N PHE A 165 -5.30 9.92 5.10
CA PHE A 165 -6.50 9.09 5.27
C PHE A 165 -6.22 7.64 4.84
N ALA A 166 -5.64 7.43 3.66
CA ALA A 166 -5.30 6.07 3.20
C ALA A 166 -4.26 5.40 4.11
N TRP A 167 -3.22 6.12 4.50
CA TRP A 167 -2.18 5.61 5.38
C TRP A 167 -2.75 5.21 6.73
N SER A 168 -3.41 6.13 7.42
CA SER A 168 -3.96 5.86 8.76
C SER A 168 -4.97 4.71 8.76
N LEU A 169 -5.87 4.63 7.79
CA LEU A 169 -6.83 3.53 7.71
C LEU A 169 -6.15 2.17 7.47
N THR A 170 -5.17 2.10 6.56
CA THR A 170 -4.42 0.85 6.30
C THR A 170 -3.57 0.43 7.49
N GLU A 171 -2.90 1.37 8.15
CA GLU A 171 -2.02 1.12 9.29
C GLU A 171 -2.80 0.67 10.53
N VAL A 172 -3.95 1.27 10.84
CA VAL A 172 -4.82 0.82 11.95
C VAL A 172 -5.19 -0.64 11.78
N ILE A 173 -5.62 -1.04 10.57
CA ILE A 173 -5.98 -2.44 10.29
C ILE A 173 -4.76 -3.35 10.44
N ARG A 174 -3.59 -2.93 9.90
CA ARG A 174 -2.34 -3.71 9.93
C ARG A 174 -1.86 -3.98 11.36
N TYR A 175 -1.68 -2.93 12.16
CA TYR A 175 -1.18 -3.09 13.52
C TYR A 175 -2.18 -3.80 14.42
N THR A 176 -3.47 -3.55 14.26
CA THR A 176 -4.51 -4.30 15.00
C THR A 176 -4.44 -5.79 14.67
N PHE A 177 -4.26 -6.14 13.40
CA PHE A 177 -4.08 -7.54 12.99
C PHE A 177 -2.81 -8.15 13.59
N TYR A 178 -1.67 -7.44 13.60
CA TYR A 178 -0.44 -7.93 14.21
C TYR A 178 -0.57 -8.14 15.72
N THR A 179 -1.20 -7.21 16.45
CA THR A 179 -1.49 -7.36 17.88
C THR A 179 -2.32 -8.61 18.15
N LEU A 180 -3.44 -8.79 17.44
CA LEU A 180 -4.32 -9.94 17.64
C LEU A 180 -3.64 -11.25 17.27
N SER A 181 -2.83 -11.26 16.21
CA SER A 181 -2.05 -12.44 15.79
C SER A 181 -1.04 -12.86 16.86
N LEU A 182 -0.38 -11.90 17.52
CA LEU A 182 0.53 -12.17 18.65
C LEU A 182 -0.20 -12.66 19.91
N LEU A 183 -1.49 -12.33 20.06
CA LEU A 183 -2.38 -12.84 21.10
C LEU A 183 -3.03 -14.19 20.72
N SER A 184 -2.66 -14.78 19.58
CA SER A 184 -3.29 -15.99 19.02
C SER A 184 -4.80 -15.85 18.75
N VAL A 185 -5.28 -14.61 18.54
CA VAL A 185 -6.68 -14.31 18.20
C VAL A 185 -6.79 -14.09 16.69
N SER A 186 -7.44 -15.03 15.99
CA SER A 186 -7.74 -14.87 14.56
C SER A 186 -9.06 -14.12 14.36
N SER A 187 -9.02 -12.97 13.68
CA SER A 187 -10.23 -12.22 13.29
C SER A 187 -10.47 -12.31 11.77
N PRO A 188 -11.49 -13.05 11.32
CA PRO A 188 -11.82 -13.14 9.89
C PRO A 188 -12.19 -11.78 9.28
N ALA A 189 -12.84 -10.91 10.05
CA ALA A 189 -13.24 -9.58 9.60
C ALA A 189 -12.03 -8.68 9.31
N LEU A 190 -11.03 -8.64 10.19
CA LEU A 190 -9.81 -7.86 9.95
C LEU A 190 -8.99 -8.41 8.79
N ASN A 191 -8.95 -9.73 8.64
CA ASN A 191 -8.29 -10.37 7.51
C ASN A 191 -8.98 -10.00 6.18
N TYR A 192 -10.32 -10.00 6.16
CA TYR A 192 -11.09 -9.54 4.99
C TYR A 192 -10.87 -8.06 4.68
N LEU A 193 -10.91 -7.21 5.71
CA LEU A 193 -10.65 -5.78 5.55
C LEU A 193 -9.25 -5.53 4.97
N ARG A 194 -8.21 -6.16 5.51
CA ARG A 194 -6.82 -6.04 5.02
C ARG A 194 -6.73 -6.27 3.50
N TYR A 195 -7.41 -7.28 2.98
CA TYR A 195 -7.35 -7.60 1.55
C TYR A 195 -8.29 -6.77 0.68
N THR A 196 -9.38 -6.26 1.24
CA THR A 196 -10.42 -5.54 0.48
C THR A 196 -10.19 -4.04 0.47
N THR A 197 -9.85 -3.44 1.61
CA THR A 197 -9.63 -1.99 1.73
C THR A 197 -8.40 -1.54 0.95
N PHE A 198 -7.42 -2.44 0.74
CA PHE A 198 -6.24 -2.11 -0.05
C PHE A 198 -6.56 -1.76 -1.51
N ILE A 199 -7.62 -2.33 -2.09
CA ILE A 199 -7.99 -2.12 -3.49
C ILE A 199 -8.26 -0.64 -3.79
N PRO A 200 -9.14 0.07 -3.06
CA PRO A 200 -9.34 1.51 -3.26
C PRO A 200 -8.26 2.38 -2.59
N LEU A 201 -7.69 1.95 -1.45
CA LEU A 201 -6.77 2.80 -0.69
C LEU A 201 -5.36 2.84 -1.30
N TYR A 202 -4.93 1.82 -2.02
CA TYR A 202 -3.64 1.82 -2.68
C TYR A 202 -3.53 2.91 -3.76
N PRO A 203 -4.42 3.00 -4.78
CA PRO A 203 -4.34 4.07 -5.77
C PRO A 203 -4.56 5.45 -5.13
N LEU A 204 -5.37 5.56 -4.08
CA LEU A 204 -5.58 6.81 -3.37
C LEU A 204 -4.32 7.26 -2.61
N GLY A 205 -3.77 6.39 -1.75
CA GLY A 205 -2.60 6.71 -0.95
C GLY A 205 -1.34 6.88 -1.80
N ALA A 206 -1.06 5.94 -2.69
CA ALA A 206 0.10 5.99 -3.55
C ALA A 206 -0.03 7.11 -4.59
N GLY A 207 -1.20 7.28 -5.21
CA GLY A 207 -1.45 8.38 -6.13
C GLY A 207 -1.23 9.74 -5.45
N SER A 208 -1.82 9.95 -4.29
CA SER A 208 -1.65 11.21 -3.55
C SER A 208 -0.20 11.47 -3.14
N GLU A 209 0.54 10.45 -2.71
CA GLU A 209 1.98 10.56 -2.41
C GLU A 209 2.79 10.96 -3.66
N ALA A 210 2.52 10.33 -4.81
CA ALA A 210 3.19 10.62 -6.07
C ALA A 210 2.92 12.06 -6.51
N PHE A 211 1.66 12.47 -6.57
CA PHE A 211 1.29 13.82 -6.99
C PHE A 211 1.76 14.87 -5.99
N LEU A 212 1.78 14.57 -4.69
CA LEU A 212 2.32 15.47 -3.68
C LEU A 212 3.82 15.66 -3.89
N SER A 213 4.58 14.57 -4.06
CA SER A 213 6.01 14.65 -4.39
C SER A 213 6.26 15.44 -5.67
N PHE A 214 5.51 15.17 -6.73
CA PHE A 214 5.62 15.89 -7.99
C PHE A 214 5.34 17.40 -7.83
N SER A 215 4.35 17.77 -7.01
CA SER A 215 4.00 19.18 -6.77
C SER A 215 5.11 19.99 -6.10
N THR A 216 6.05 19.31 -5.42
CA THR A 216 7.18 19.96 -4.76
C THR A 216 8.40 20.16 -5.67
N LEU A 217 8.39 19.59 -6.88
CA LEU A 217 9.50 19.71 -7.81
C LEU A 217 9.47 21.08 -8.51
N PRO A 218 10.63 21.75 -8.68
CA PRO A 218 10.71 22.92 -9.53
C PRO A 218 10.26 22.58 -10.96
N PRO A 219 9.84 23.58 -11.76
CA PRO A 219 9.54 23.35 -13.17
C PRO A 219 10.70 22.60 -13.85
N ILE A 220 10.40 21.46 -14.49
CA ILE A 220 11.36 20.66 -15.28
C ILE A 220 11.74 21.37 -16.59
N SER A 221 11.04 22.46 -16.87
CA SER A 221 11.14 23.27 -18.08
C SER A 221 12.54 23.84 -18.41
N PRO A 222 13.50 24.05 -17.48
CA PRO A 222 14.87 24.43 -17.85
C PRO A 222 15.69 23.26 -18.41
N LEU A 223 15.54 22.06 -17.85
CA LEU A 223 16.27 20.87 -18.28
C LEU A 223 15.71 20.34 -19.60
N VAL A 224 14.38 20.24 -19.69
CA VAL A 224 13.68 19.92 -20.93
C VAL A 224 13.92 20.99 -21.97
N GLY A 225 13.98 22.27 -21.59
CA GLY A 225 14.26 23.35 -22.51
C GLY A 225 15.64 23.25 -23.16
N LYS A 226 16.68 22.87 -22.40
CA LYS A 226 18.03 22.60 -22.94
C LYS A 226 18.07 21.34 -23.81
N ALA A 227 17.42 20.26 -23.39
CA ALA A 227 17.40 19.00 -24.14
C ALA A 227 16.63 19.16 -25.47
N VAL A 228 15.46 19.81 -25.43
CA VAL A 228 14.64 20.14 -26.59
C VAL A 228 15.34 21.17 -27.47
N GLY A 229 15.97 22.20 -26.90
CA GLY A 229 16.77 23.18 -27.65
C GLY A 229 17.94 22.53 -28.39
N LYS A 230 18.64 21.57 -27.75
CA LYS A 230 19.73 20.79 -28.36
C LYS A 230 19.21 19.83 -29.44
N ALA A 231 18.08 19.16 -29.20
CA ALA A 231 17.43 18.28 -30.16
C ALA A 231 16.93 19.05 -31.40
N ILE A 232 16.27 20.20 -31.20
CA ILE A 232 15.84 21.10 -32.28
C ILE A 232 17.03 21.69 -33.02
N GLY A 233 18.11 22.04 -32.29
CA GLY A 233 19.36 22.51 -32.88
C GLY A 233 20.07 21.45 -33.75
N ALA A 234 19.89 20.17 -33.43
CA ALA A 234 20.42 19.03 -34.17
C ALA A 234 19.56 18.58 -35.36
N LEU A 235 18.35 19.14 -35.54
CA LEU A 235 17.48 18.81 -36.67
C LEU A 235 17.99 19.41 -37.99
N PRO A 236 17.73 18.74 -39.13
CA PRO A 236 17.95 19.28 -40.47
C PRO A 236 17.30 20.67 -40.66
N ARG A 237 17.95 21.56 -41.43
CA ARG A 237 17.55 22.99 -41.56
C ARG A 237 16.08 23.17 -41.99
N ASN A 238 15.61 22.34 -42.91
CA ASN A 238 14.23 22.30 -43.39
C ASN A 238 13.20 21.99 -42.29
N VAL A 239 13.51 21.06 -41.38
CA VAL A 239 12.61 20.70 -40.26
C VAL A 239 12.63 21.76 -39.18
N ARG A 240 13.81 22.31 -38.86
CA ARG A 240 13.96 23.39 -37.88
C ARG A 240 13.20 24.65 -38.29
N GLU A 241 13.27 25.04 -39.56
CA GLU A 241 12.51 26.17 -40.09
C GLU A 241 11.00 25.95 -40.06
N PHE A 242 10.54 24.73 -40.37
CA PHE A 242 9.13 24.37 -40.27
C PHE A 242 8.62 24.49 -38.83
N ILE A 243 9.39 24.01 -37.85
CA ILE A 243 9.05 24.13 -36.42
C ILE A 243 8.98 25.61 -36.01
N ILE A 244 9.99 26.42 -36.33
CA ILE A 244 10.05 27.85 -35.96
C ILE A 244 8.91 28.66 -36.63
N LYS A 245 8.52 28.33 -37.86
CA LYS A 245 7.46 29.05 -38.58
C LYS A 245 6.06 28.61 -38.15
N SER A 246 5.90 27.37 -37.69
CA SER A 246 4.61 26.85 -37.23
C SER A 246 4.12 27.54 -35.95
N LYS A 247 2.81 27.75 -35.82
CA LYS A 247 2.20 28.31 -34.60
C LYS A 247 2.44 27.40 -33.39
N ALA A 248 2.30 26.08 -33.58
CA ALA A 248 2.56 25.09 -32.54
C ALA A 248 4.04 25.04 -32.10
N GLY A 249 4.98 25.15 -33.04
CA GLY A 249 6.41 25.15 -32.72
C GLY A 249 6.88 26.43 -32.03
N ARG A 250 6.27 27.59 -32.33
CA ARG A 250 6.51 28.84 -31.57
C ARG A 250 5.98 28.76 -30.14
N GLU A 251 4.82 28.15 -29.94
CA GLU A 251 4.30 27.89 -28.59
C GLU A 251 5.22 26.94 -27.81
N ILE A 252 5.66 25.84 -28.43
CA ILE A 252 6.61 24.90 -27.81
C ILE A 252 7.95 25.58 -27.49
N LEU A 253 8.51 26.36 -28.41
CA LEU A 253 9.73 27.13 -28.20
C LEU A 253 9.57 28.19 -27.11
N TRP A 254 8.41 28.84 -27.03
CA TRP A 254 8.11 29.81 -25.97
C TRP A 254 7.99 29.13 -24.60
N TRP A 255 7.33 27.97 -24.50
CA TRP A 255 7.28 27.15 -23.28
C TRP A 255 8.67 26.66 -22.85
N VAL A 256 9.51 26.28 -23.81
CA VAL A 256 10.92 25.88 -23.60
C VAL A 256 11.76 27.06 -23.11
N ALA A 257 11.65 28.23 -23.75
CA ALA A 257 12.39 29.44 -23.38
C ALA A 257 11.97 29.97 -22.01
N LYS A 258 10.65 30.03 -21.74
CA LYS A 258 10.08 30.38 -20.44
C LYS A 258 10.54 29.41 -19.35
N GLY A 259 10.80 28.15 -19.70
CA GLY A 259 11.38 27.17 -18.82
C GLY A 259 12.86 27.36 -18.52
N SER A 260 13.64 27.72 -19.52
CA SER A 260 15.10 27.90 -19.40
C SER A 260 15.52 29.09 -18.54
N MET A 261 14.63 30.05 -18.27
CA MET A 261 14.95 31.24 -17.46
C MET A 261 15.02 30.99 -15.94
N SER A 262 14.71 29.78 -15.44
CA SER A 262 14.77 29.46 -14.00
C SER A 262 15.76 28.32 -13.70
N LEU A 263 17.04 28.52 -13.98
CA LEU A 263 18.10 27.55 -13.62
C LEU A 263 18.50 27.64 -12.14
N ASN A 264 18.15 28.73 -11.46
CA ASN A 264 18.62 29.01 -10.09
C ASN A 264 17.75 28.38 -8.98
N GLN A 265 16.77 27.54 -9.35
CA GLN A 265 15.84 26.90 -8.40
C GLN A 265 16.15 25.41 -8.14
N TRP A 266 17.10 24.82 -8.87
CA TRP A 266 17.47 23.40 -8.70
C TRP A 266 18.66 23.28 -7.76
N GLY A 267 18.40 23.00 -6.48
CA GLY A 267 19.42 22.60 -5.51
C GLY A 267 19.62 21.08 -5.46
N VAL A 268 20.54 20.64 -4.59
CA VAL A 268 20.83 19.21 -4.38
C VAL A 268 19.59 18.47 -3.88
N LEU A 269 18.82 19.07 -2.98
CA LEU A 269 17.61 18.46 -2.43
C LEU A 269 16.50 18.31 -3.49
N GLU A 270 16.33 19.29 -4.38
CA GLU A 270 15.39 19.23 -5.51
C GLU A 270 15.78 18.13 -6.49
N ALA A 271 17.08 18.02 -6.80
CA ALA A 271 17.61 16.98 -7.67
C ALA A 271 17.45 15.59 -7.03
N MET A 272 17.70 15.45 -5.73
CA MET A 272 17.46 14.20 -5.00
C MET A 272 15.98 13.81 -4.98
N ARG A 273 15.07 14.76 -4.72
CA ARG A 273 13.62 14.53 -4.77
C ARG A 273 13.17 14.13 -6.17
N ALA A 274 13.69 14.76 -7.23
CA ALA A 274 13.38 14.39 -8.61
C ALA A 274 13.94 13.00 -8.97
N GLY A 275 15.19 12.71 -8.60
CA GLY A 275 15.84 11.42 -8.82
C GLY A 275 15.10 10.29 -8.10
N LEU A 276 14.77 10.49 -6.82
CA LEU A 276 13.96 9.55 -6.07
C LEU A 276 12.55 9.44 -6.65
N PHE A 277 11.89 10.53 -7.05
CA PHE A 277 10.59 10.42 -7.70
C PHE A 277 10.63 9.54 -8.97
N ILE A 278 11.66 9.73 -9.81
CA ILE A 278 11.80 9.00 -11.09
C ILE A 278 12.24 7.54 -10.87
N ILE A 279 13.12 7.27 -9.91
CA ILE A 279 13.65 5.92 -9.66
C ILE A 279 12.69 5.12 -8.77
N TRP A 280 12.17 5.74 -7.73
CA TRP A 280 11.43 5.07 -6.66
C TRP A 280 10.05 4.63 -7.10
N TRP A 281 9.30 5.48 -7.82
CA TRP A 281 7.94 5.14 -8.24
C TRP A 281 7.88 3.93 -9.18
N PRO A 282 8.74 3.82 -10.20
CA PRO A 282 8.92 2.58 -10.97
C PRO A 282 9.55 1.45 -10.14
N GLY A 283 10.52 1.76 -9.27
CA GLY A 283 11.19 0.81 -8.39
C GLY A 283 10.24 0.05 -7.46
N ARG A 284 9.16 0.68 -6.98
CA ARG A 284 8.09 0.02 -6.19
C ARG A 284 7.39 -1.12 -6.92
N PHE A 285 7.44 -1.15 -8.25
CA PHE A 285 6.90 -2.24 -9.06
C PHE A 285 7.97 -3.31 -9.35
N ILE A 286 9.24 -2.94 -9.46
CA ILE A 286 10.36 -3.84 -9.79
C ILE A 286 10.83 -4.63 -8.56
N LEU A 287 11.06 -3.97 -7.43
CA LEU A 287 11.43 -4.63 -6.16
C LEU A 287 10.38 -5.65 -5.71
N ARG A 288 9.15 -5.49 -6.20
CA ARG A 288 8.02 -6.37 -5.93
C ARG A 288 8.02 -7.66 -6.75
N ARG A 289 8.79 -7.71 -7.83
CA ARG A 289 8.92 -8.86 -8.75
C ARG A 289 9.97 -9.86 -8.26
N ASP A 290 11.07 -9.37 -7.71
CA ASP A 290 12.13 -10.24 -7.15
C ASP A 290 11.65 -11.00 -5.90
N GLU A 291 10.63 -10.46 -5.22
CA GLU A 291 9.99 -11.10 -4.07
C GLU A 291 9.05 -12.25 -4.45
N THR A 292 8.55 -12.28 -5.70
CA THR A 292 7.78 -13.41 -6.24
C THR A 292 8.63 -14.59 -6.69
N ASP A 293 9.93 -14.36 -6.92
CA ASP A 293 10.88 -15.38 -7.36
C ASP A 293 11.66 -16.02 -6.20
N ALA A 294 11.52 -15.49 -4.98
CA ALA A 294 11.89 -16.22 -3.77
C ALA A 294 10.96 -17.44 -3.63
N PRO A 295 11.48 -18.65 -3.29
CA PRO A 295 10.64 -19.81 -3.10
C PRO A 295 9.57 -19.45 -2.08
N SER A 296 8.33 -19.48 -2.54
CA SER A 296 7.15 -19.09 -1.78
C SER A 296 7.19 -19.83 -0.44
N ILE A 297 7.56 -19.11 0.62
CA ILE A 297 7.14 -19.45 1.97
C ILE A 297 5.65 -19.14 1.96
N VAL A 298 4.90 -20.09 1.38
CA VAL A 298 3.49 -20.28 1.66
C VAL A 298 3.42 -20.25 3.17
N TYR A 299 2.89 -19.15 3.74
CA TYR A 299 2.38 -19.21 5.10
C TYR A 299 1.48 -20.42 5.10
N PRO A 300 1.85 -21.50 5.80
CA PRO A 300 0.91 -22.58 5.93
C PRO A 300 -0.26 -21.94 6.67
N LEU A 301 -1.44 -22.01 6.07
CA LEU A 301 -2.69 -21.97 6.79
C LEU A 301 -2.64 -23.06 7.88
N TYR A 302 -1.96 -22.82 8.99
CA TYR A 302 -2.03 -23.67 10.17
C TYR A 302 -3.12 -23.12 11.10
N PRO A 303 -3.88 -23.93 11.85
CA PRO A 303 -4.24 -25.35 11.72
C PRO A 303 -5.77 -25.55 11.86
N TYR A 304 -6.61 -24.59 11.42
CA TYR A 304 -8.07 -24.67 11.68
C TYR A 304 -8.76 -25.81 10.90
N VAL A 305 -8.27 -26.13 9.70
CA VAL A 305 -8.80 -27.23 8.86
C VAL A 305 -8.35 -28.61 9.38
N GLU A 306 -7.18 -28.68 10.00
CA GLU A 306 -6.61 -29.94 10.48
C GLU A 306 -7.14 -30.35 11.86
N ALA A 307 -7.53 -29.37 12.68
CA ALA A 307 -8.25 -29.61 13.94
C ALA A 307 -9.64 -30.22 13.70
N LYS A 308 -10.38 -29.78 12.67
CA LYS A 308 -11.67 -30.40 12.31
C LYS A 308 -11.55 -31.80 11.68
N LYS A 309 -10.43 -32.11 11.02
CA LYS A 309 -10.15 -33.48 10.52
C LYS A 309 -9.75 -34.44 11.64
N LYS A 310 -9.20 -33.95 12.76
CA LYS A 310 -8.80 -34.77 13.92
C LYS A 310 -9.89 -34.94 14.98
N ALA A 311 -10.95 -34.12 14.96
CA ALA A 311 -12.00 -34.13 15.99
C ALA A 311 -13.21 -35.04 15.70
N PHE A 312 -13.28 -35.69 14.55
CA PHE A 312 -14.33 -36.69 14.26
C PHE A 312 -13.72 -38.09 14.21
N PRO A 313 -14.09 -39.02 15.11
CA PRO A 313 -13.72 -40.42 14.94
C PRO A 313 -14.34 -40.93 13.64
N LYS A 314 -13.52 -41.62 12.82
CA LYS A 314 -13.99 -42.32 11.63
C LYS A 314 -14.98 -43.41 12.07
N GLU A 315 -16.27 -43.23 11.78
CA GLU A 315 -17.21 -44.35 11.77
C GLU A 315 -16.74 -45.43 10.78
N PRO A 316 -16.94 -46.72 11.08
CA PRO A 316 -16.56 -47.79 10.18
C PRO A 316 -17.43 -47.75 8.91
N ARG A 317 -16.78 -47.64 7.75
CA ARG A 317 -17.40 -47.84 6.44
C ARG A 317 -17.86 -49.29 6.30
N GLN A 318 -19.14 -49.54 6.50
CA GLN A 318 -19.89 -50.58 5.79
C GLN A 318 -21.19 -49.94 5.27
N ASP A 319 -21.64 -50.36 4.08
CA ASP A 319 -22.87 -49.93 3.38
C ASP A 319 -22.91 -48.59 2.62
N CYS A 320 -22.03 -48.41 1.61
CA CYS A 320 -22.32 -47.47 0.50
C CYS A 320 -22.07 -48.02 -0.92
N GLU A 321 -21.58 -49.25 -1.07
CA GLU A 321 -21.37 -49.84 -2.40
C GLU A 321 -22.65 -50.36 -3.06
N ARG A 322 -23.75 -50.56 -2.30
CA ARG A 322 -25.00 -51.12 -2.85
C ARG A 322 -25.91 -50.09 -3.55
N VAL A 323 -25.68 -48.78 -3.37
CA VAL A 323 -26.54 -47.73 -3.94
C VAL A 323 -25.97 -47.15 -5.24
N ARG A 324 -24.68 -47.38 -5.54
CA ARG A 324 -24.01 -46.81 -6.73
C ARG A 324 -24.18 -47.64 -8.01
N GLN A 325 -24.52 -48.93 -7.89
CA GLN A 325 -24.68 -49.82 -9.04
C GLN A 325 -26.09 -49.78 -9.68
N GLY A 326 -27.08 -49.14 -9.06
CA GLY A 326 -28.44 -49.07 -9.61
C GLY A 326 -28.75 -47.84 -10.49
N ALA A 327 -27.83 -46.88 -10.58
CA ALA A 327 -28.11 -45.57 -11.20
C ALA A 327 -27.30 -45.28 -12.49
N VAL A 328 -26.50 -46.23 -12.98
CA VAL A 328 -25.59 -46.04 -14.13
C VAL A 328 -26.23 -46.48 -15.47
N ASP A 329 -27.35 -47.20 -15.46
CA ASP A 329 -27.90 -47.83 -16.69
C ASP A 329 -28.95 -47.02 -17.46
N ARG A 330 -29.16 -45.73 -17.17
CA ARG A 330 -30.06 -44.91 -18.00
C ARG A 330 -29.54 -43.48 -18.14
N LEU A 331 -28.90 -43.19 -19.27
CA LEU A 331 -29.13 -42.00 -20.13
C LEU A 331 -28.10 -41.96 -21.29
N PRO A 332 -28.50 -41.59 -22.52
CA PRO A 332 -27.67 -41.70 -23.71
C PRO A 332 -26.73 -40.50 -23.91
N ALA A 333 -25.66 -40.77 -24.65
CA ALA A 333 -24.53 -39.89 -24.96
C ALA A 333 -24.91 -38.55 -25.61
N LEU A 334 -24.38 -37.45 -25.08
CA LEU A 334 -24.29 -36.14 -25.76
C LEU A 334 -23.04 -35.37 -25.29
N GLY A 335 -22.07 -35.21 -26.21
CA GLY A 335 -21.34 -33.96 -26.45
C GLY A 335 -20.29 -33.50 -25.44
N SER A 336 -19.02 -33.67 -25.81
CA SER A 336 -17.86 -32.96 -25.27
C SER A 336 -17.99 -31.43 -25.36
N ARG A 337 -17.87 -30.72 -24.23
CA ARG A 337 -17.48 -29.29 -24.19
C ARG A 337 -16.46 -29.06 -23.07
N GLN A 338 -15.21 -28.82 -23.46
CA GLN A 338 -14.21 -28.16 -22.63
C GLN A 338 -14.65 -26.71 -22.41
N THR A 339 -14.71 -26.27 -21.15
CA THR A 339 -14.80 -24.84 -20.81
C THR A 339 -13.38 -24.27 -20.73
N PRO A 340 -13.08 -23.16 -21.41
CA PRO A 340 -11.74 -22.57 -21.37
C PRO A 340 -11.51 -21.85 -20.03
N GLU A 341 -10.39 -22.13 -19.36
CA GLU A 341 -9.92 -21.34 -18.23
C GLU A 341 -9.65 -19.89 -18.66
N SER A 342 -10.20 -18.92 -17.92
CA SER A 342 -9.97 -17.51 -18.20
C SER A 342 -8.56 -17.07 -17.72
N PRO A 343 -7.83 -16.27 -18.51
CA PRO A 343 -6.45 -15.87 -18.21
C PRO A 343 -6.32 -14.84 -17.06
N THR A 344 -7.41 -14.52 -16.37
CA THR A 344 -7.46 -13.45 -15.35
C THR A 344 -7.15 -13.91 -13.92
N LEU A 345 -7.29 -15.20 -13.64
CA LEU A 345 -7.05 -15.80 -12.31
C LEU A 345 -5.58 -15.81 -11.85
N PRO A 346 -4.57 -16.10 -12.69
CA PRO A 346 -3.17 -16.07 -12.25
C PRO A 346 -2.71 -14.63 -11.99
N LEU A 347 -3.15 -13.66 -12.80
CA LEU A 347 -2.82 -12.25 -12.64
C LEU A 347 -3.41 -11.66 -11.35
N LEU A 348 -4.65 -12.02 -11.01
CA LEU A 348 -5.28 -11.62 -9.75
C LEU A 348 -4.60 -12.27 -8.53
N ARG A 349 -4.18 -13.54 -8.63
CA ARG A 349 -3.43 -14.22 -7.55
C ARG A 349 -2.03 -13.64 -7.38
N THR A 350 -1.32 -13.37 -8.47
CA THR A 350 -0.03 -12.69 -8.42
C THR A 350 -0.20 -11.30 -7.82
N ILE A 351 -1.16 -10.49 -8.28
CA ILE A 351 -1.46 -9.18 -7.70
C ILE A 351 -1.81 -9.29 -6.21
N LEU A 352 -2.65 -10.26 -5.81
CA LEU A 352 -3.02 -10.46 -4.41
C LEU A 352 -1.81 -10.88 -3.55
N THR A 353 -0.98 -11.82 -3.98
CA THR A 353 0.23 -12.24 -3.22
C THR A 353 1.29 -11.13 -3.17
N VAL A 354 1.40 -10.34 -4.24
CA VAL A 354 2.29 -9.17 -4.40
C VAL A 354 1.81 -7.96 -3.56
N MET A 355 0.58 -7.96 -3.07
CA MET A 355 -0.04 -6.87 -2.29
C MET A 355 -0.19 -7.19 -0.79
N GLN A 356 0.33 -8.33 -0.32
CA GLN A 356 0.01 -8.90 0.99
C GLN A 356 1.00 -8.67 2.14
N LEU A 357 2.07 -7.88 1.97
CA LEU A 357 3.00 -7.54 3.06
C LEU A 357 2.61 -6.24 3.78
#